data_AF-A0A1Q9Y8B3-F1
#
_entry.id   AF-A0A1Q9Y8B3-F1
#
_cell.length_a   1.000
_cell.length_b   1.000
_cell.length_c   1.000
_cell.angle_alpha   90.00
_cell.angle_beta   90.00
_cell.angle_gamma   90.00
#
_symmetry.space_group_name_H-M   'P 1'
#
loop_
_entity.id
_entity.type
_entity.pdbx_description
1 polymer ?
#
loop_
_entity_poly.entity_id
_entity_poly.type
_entity_poly.pdbx_seq_one_letter_code
_entity_poly.pdbx_strand_id
1 'polypeptide(L)'
;MQKPGYNSRTAEKFVIRLPDGMRKAIEDLAVANRSSMNTEMVLALEAHLENQTRQKLLLDALQAQVSDAKLPARERPQQQAEVDYIDGLKSGNL
;
A
#
# COMPACT_ATOMS: atom_id res chain seq x y z
N MET A 1 -11.47 41.57 13.73
CA MET A 1 -11.51 41.46 12.26
C MET A 1 -12.05 40.07 11.93
N GLN A 2 -13.25 39.96 11.33
CA GLN A 2 -13.77 38.67 10.86
C GLN A 2 -12.83 38.17 9.75
N LYS A 3 -12.36 36.92 9.85
CA LYS A 3 -11.66 36.27 8.73
C LYS A 3 -12.61 36.32 7.52
N PRO A 4 -12.18 36.82 6.35
CA PRO A 4 -13.04 36.79 5.18
C PRO A 4 -13.49 35.34 4.97
N GLY A 5 -14.80 35.11 5.01
CA GLY A 5 -15.36 33.76 4.94
C GLY A 5 -14.89 33.07 3.67
N TYR A 6 -14.38 31.84 3.80
CA TYR A 6 -13.96 31.03 2.67
C TYR A 6 -15.15 30.82 1.74
N ASN A 7 -15.07 31.38 0.54
CA ASN A 7 -16.10 31.27 -0.48
C ASN A 7 -15.45 30.85 -1.81
N SER A 8 -16.25 30.43 -2.79
CA SER A 8 -15.75 29.97 -4.09
C SER A 8 -14.91 31.01 -4.86
N ARG A 9 -15.02 32.30 -4.52
CA ARG A 9 -14.20 33.37 -5.13
C ARG A 9 -12.81 33.48 -4.49
N THR A 10 -12.68 33.16 -3.20
CA THR A 10 -11.42 33.16 -2.45
C THR A 10 -10.76 31.80 -2.38
N ALA A 11 -11.44 30.73 -2.84
CA ALA A 11 -10.90 29.39 -2.89
C ALA A 11 -9.72 29.28 -3.88
N GLU A 12 -8.75 28.43 -3.55
CA GLU A 12 -7.68 28.03 -4.46
C GLU A 12 -8.26 27.28 -5.67
N LYS A 13 -7.68 27.49 -6.84
CA LYS A 13 -8.19 26.96 -8.11
C LYS A 13 -7.08 26.24 -8.85
N PHE A 14 -7.40 25.07 -9.38
CA PHE A 14 -6.50 24.28 -10.19
C PHE A 14 -7.18 23.89 -11.50
N VAL A 15 -6.45 23.92 -12.61
CA VAL A 15 -6.95 23.52 -13.93
C VAL A 15 -6.43 22.13 -14.24
N ILE A 16 -7.34 21.15 -14.33
CA ILE A 16 -7.01 19.75 -14.63
C ILE A 16 -7.27 19.48 -16.10
N ARG A 17 -6.29 18.89 -16.80
CA ARG A 17 -6.48 18.32 -18.13
C ARG A 17 -6.95 16.88 -17.96
N LEU A 18 -8.18 16.61 -18.38
CA LEU A 18 -8.79 15.29 -18.31
C LEU A 18 -8.57 14.56 -19.64
N PRO A 19 -8.33 13.24 -19.61
CA PRO A 19 -8.35 12.42 -20.81
C PRO A 19 -9.75 12.37 -21.43
N ASP A 20 -9.83 11.95 -22.68
CA ASP A 20 -11.08 11.87 -23.43
C ASP A 20 -12.11 11.00 -22.70
N GLY A 21 -13.37 11.48 -22.69
CA GLY A 21 -14.49 10.81 -22.03
C GLY A 21 -14.57 10.98 -20.51
N MET A 22 -13.47 11.27 -19.80
CA MET A 22 -13.48 11.35 -18.34
C MET A 22 -14.35 12.49 -17.80
N ARG A 23 -14.36 13.65 -18.47
CA ARG A 23 -15.24 14.77 -18.10
C ARG A 23 -16.71 14.36 -18.09
N LYS A 24 -17.15 13.63 -19.13
CA LYS A 24 -18.53 13.18 -19.25
C LYS A 24 -18.89 12.18 -18.15
N ALA A 25 -17.99 11.25 -17.84
CA ALA A 25 -18.20 10.31 -16.74
C ALA A 25 -18.38 11.02 -15.38
N ILE A 26 -17.62 12.09 -15.13
CA ILE A 26 -17.76 12.91 -13.90
C ILE A 26 -19.09 13.68 -13.91
N GLU A 27 -19.51 14.19 -15.06
CA GLU A 27 -20.80 14.87 -15.21
C GLU A 27 -21.98 13.93 -14.93
N ASP A 28 -21.97 12.73 -15.53
CA ASP A 28 -22.99 11.70 -15.31
C ASP A 28 -23.07 11.29 -13.83
N LEU A 29 -21.91 11.16 -13.16
CA LEU A 29 -21.83 10.87 -11.72
C LEU A 29 -22.43 12.00 -10.87
N ALA A 30 -22.07 13.26 -11.18
CA ALA A 30 -22.60 14.42 -10.45
C ALA A 30 -24.12 14.54 -10.60
N VAL A 31 -24.66 14.27 -11.79
CA VAL A 31 -26.11 14.23 -12.04
C VAL A 31 -26.78 13.13 -11.21
N ALA A 32 -26.22 11.92 -11.20
CA ALA A 32 -26.75 10.81 -10.42
C ALA A 32 -26.78 11.12 -8.91
N ASN A 33 -25.76 11.79 -8.41
CA ASN A 33 -25.61 12.15 -6.99
C ASN A 33 -26.29 13.48 -6.61
N ARG A 34 -26.90 14.19 -7.56
CA ARG A 34 -27.47 15.54 -7.37
C ARG A 34 -26.45 16.53 -6.78
N SER A 35 -25.21 16.42 -7.21
CA SER A 35 -24.09 17.23 -6.73
C SER A 35 -23.48 18.05 -7.89
N SER A 36 -22.41 18.80 -7.62
CA SER A 36 -21.64 19.46 -8.67
C SER A 36 -20.43 18.61 -9.07
N MET A 37 -19.95 18.74 -10.31
CA MET A 37 -18.69 18.11 -10.73
C MET A 37 -17.53 18.45 -9.79
N ASN A 38 -17.48 19.68 -9.25
CA ASN A 38 -16.45 20.07 -8.28
C ASN A 38 -16.56 19.26 -6.98
N THR A 39 -17.79 19.04 -6.50
CA THR A 39 -18.04 18.22 -5.31
C THR A 39 -17.54 16.79 -5.51
N GLU A 40 -17.88 16.17 -6.64
CA GLU A 40 -17.40 14.81 -6.96
C GLU A 40 -15.87 14.73 -7.05
N MET A 41 -15.24 15.73 -7.68
CA MET A 41 -13.78 15.80 -7.76
C MET A 41 -13.11 15.95 -6.39
N VAL A 42 -13.67 16.78 -5.50
CA VAL A 42 -13.15 16.95 -4.14
C VAL A 42 -13.30 15.65 -3.35
N LEU A 43 -14.48 15.02 -3.37
CA LEU A 43 -14.71 13.75 -2.69
C LEU A 43 -13.79 12.63 -3.18
N ALA A 44 -13.57 12.54 -4.49
CA ALA A 44 -12.64 11.57 -5.07
C ALA A 44 -11.20 11.80 -4.59
N LEU A 45 -10.76 13.05 -4.50
CA LEU A 45 -9.42 13.41 -4.00
C LEU A 45 -9.27 13.13 -2.50
N GLU A 46 -10.27 13.48 -1.69
CA GLU A 46 -10.30 13.18 -0.25
C GLU A 46 -10.19 11.67 -0.01
N ALA A 47 -11.04 10.88 -0.67
CA ALA A 47 -11.00 9.42 -0.57
C ALA A 47 -9.65 8.85 -1.03
N HIS A 48 -9.03 9.42 -2.06
CA HIS A 48 -7.71 8.98 -2.52
C HIS A 48 -6.63 9.23 -1.47
N LEU A 49 -6.59 10.43 -0.87
CA LEU A 49 -5.60 10.81 0.14
C LEU A 49 -5.76 10.01 1.44
N GLU A 50 -7.00 9.79 1.88
CA GLU A 50 -7.30 8.97 3.06
C GLU A 50 -6.90 7.51 2.85
N ASN A 51 -7.22 6.95 1.68
CA ASN A 51 -6.86 5.57 1.34
C ASN A 51 -5.34 5.37 1.30
N GLN A 52 -4.58 6.32 0.74
CA GLN A 52 -3.12 6.24 0.75
C GLN A 52 -2.56 6.27 2.18
N THR A 53 -3.11 7.13 3.04
CA THR A 53 -2.70 7.21 4.45
C THR A 53 -2.98 5.91 5.19
N ARG A 54 -4.18 5.34 5.00
CA ARG A 54 -4.57 4.06 5.60
C ARG A 54 -3.69 2.91 5.10
N GLN A 55 -3.41 2.84 3.80
CA GLN A 55 -2.54 1.82 3.22
C GLN A 55 -1.13 1.88 3.81
N LYS A 56 -0.57 3.09 3.95
CA LYS A 56 0.73 3.28 4.57
C LYS A 56 0.75 2.78 6.02
N LEU A 57 -0.24 3.16 6.83
CA LEU A 57 -0.34 2.70 8.22
C LEU A 57 -0.41 1.18 8.34
N LEU A 58 -1.15 0.51 7.45
CA LEU A 58 -1.22 -0.95 7.41
C LEU A 58 0.13 -1.58 7.06
N LEU A 59 0.83 -1.02 6.07
CA LEU A 59 2.18 -1.49 5.69
C LEU A 59 3.18 -1.29 6.84
N ASP A 60 3.13 -0.15 7.52
CA ASP A 60 4.00 0.15 8.66
C ASP A 60 3.73 -0.81 9.83
N ALA A 61 2.46 -1.11 10.12
CA ALA A 61 2.07 -2.07 11.16
C ALA A 61 2.52 -3.51 10.81
N LEU A 62 2.36 -3.92 9.55
CA LEU A 62 2.86 -5.21 9.07
C LEU A 62 4.39 -5.30 9.15
N GLN A 63 5.09 -4.24 8.76
CA GLN A 63 6.55 -4.18 8.86
C GLN A 63 7.04 -4.26 10.30
N ALA A 64 6.39 -3.56 11.24
CA ALA A 64 6.69 -3.64 12.66
C ALA A 64 6.51 -5.08 13.18
N GLN A 65 5.41 -5.73 12.82
CA GLN A 65 5.14 -7.11 13.22
C GLN A 65 6.14 -8.11 12.63
N VAL A 66 6.55 -7.95 11.38
CA VAL A 66 7.60 -8.78 10.75
C VAL A 66 8.97 -8.55 11.39
N SER A 67 9.26 -7.31 11.82
CA SER A 67 10.54 -6.97 12.46
C SER A 67 10.62 -7.49 13.90
N ASP A 68 9.50 -7.44 14.64
CA ASP A 68 9.36 -8.00 15.99
C ASP A 68 9.30 -9.53 15.94
N ALA A 69 8.71 -10.10 14.89
CA ALA A 69 8.86 -11.50 14.52
C ALA A 69 10.25 -11.74 13.93
N LYS A 70 11.28 -11.45 14.73
CA LYS A 70 12.65 -11.95 14.54
C LYS A 70 12.51 -13.47 14.38
N LEU A 71 12.49 -13.94 13.13
CA LEU A 71 12.43 -15.35 12.80
C LEU A 71 13.46 -16.05 13.68
N PRO A 72 13.12 -17.06 14.49
CA PRO A 72 14.15 -17.88 15.10
C PRO A 72 15.02 -18.32 13.93
N ALA A 73 16.31 -17.96 13.98
CA ALA A 73 17.28 -18.32 12.97
C ALA A 73 17.02 -19.79 12.68
N ARG A 74 16.52 -20.10 11.48
CA ARG A 74 16.15 -21.46 11.09
C ARG A 74 17.41 -22.27 11.37
N GLU A 75 17.40 -23.05 12.44
CA GLU A 75 18.58 -23.80 12.85
C GLU A 75 18.89 -24.66 11.65
N ARG A 76 20.00 -24.33 10.96
CA ARG A 76 20.53 -25.18 9.91
C ARG A 76 20.70 -26.52 10.60
N PRO A 77 19.96 -27.58 10.22
CA PRO A 77 20.16 -28.87 10.84
C PRO A 77 21.65 -29.15 10.75
N GLN A 78 22.26 -29.36 11.91
CA GLN A 78 23.68 -29.62 12.03
C GLN A 78 24.01 -30.73 11.03
N GLN A 79 24.88 -30.40 10.07
CA GLN A 79 25.58 -31.41 9.28
C GLN A 79 26.43 -32.21 10.25
N GLN A 80 25.82 -33.20 10.89
CA GLN A 80 26.49 -34.05 11.86
C GLN A 80 25.92 -35.45 11.76
N ALA A 81 26.16 -36.07 10.60
CA ALA A 81 26.30 -37.51 10.41
C ALA A 81 26.64 -37.82 8.94
N GLU A 82 27.77 -37.28 8.44
CA GLU A 82 28.40 -37.81 7.22
C GLU A 82 29.91 -38.00 7.46
N VAL A 83 30.23 -38.63 8.58
CA VAL A 83 31.57 -39.12 8.89
C VAL A 83 31.41 -40.46 9.59
N ASP A 84 30.86 -41.46 8.89
CA ASP A 84 30.96 -42.87 9.36
C ASP A 84 30.76 -43.93 8.25
N TYR A 85 30.46 -43.56 7.00
CA TYR A 85 30.27 -44.57 5.94
C TYR A 85 31.55 -45.00 5.21
N ILE A 86 32.68 -44.31 5.41
CA ILE A 86 33.91 -44.61 4.64
C ILE A 86 34.89 -45.55 5.36
N ASP A 87 34.68 -45.87 6.64
CA ASP A 87 35.60 -46.74 7.40
C ASP A 87 35.18 -48.22 7.43
N GLY A 88 33.94 -48.54 7.04
CA GLY A 88 33.40 -49.90 7.05
C GLY A 88 33.63 -50.74 5.77
N LEU A 89 34.23 -50.17 4.71
CA LEU A 89 34.34 -50.83 3.40
C LEU A 89 35.78 -51.13 2.94
N LYS A 90 36.80 -50.95 3.80
CA LYS A 90 38.20 -51.26 3.45
C LYS A 90 38.89 -52.34 4.28
N SER A 91 38.15 -53.06 5.11
CA SER A 91 38.64 -54.23 5.86
C SER A 91 37.89 -55.49 5.45
N GLY A 92 38.10 -55.91 4.20
CA GLY A 92 37.57 -57.15 3.65
C GLY A 92 38.48 -57.67 2.56
N ASN A 93 39.55 -58.34 2.98
CA ASN A 93 40.49 -59.07 2.14
C ASN A 93 39.80 -60.33 1.58
N LEU A 94 39.82 -60.53 0.25
CA LEU A 94 39.92 -61.82 -0.48
C LEU A 94 39.87 -61.57 -1.99
#